data_AF-A0A3A3YPB1-F1
#
_entry.id   AF-A0A3A3YPB1-F1
#
_cell.length_a   1.000
_cell.length_b   1.000
_cell.length_c   1.000
_cell.angle_alpha   90.00
_cell.angle_beta   90.00
_cell.angle_gamma   90.00
#
_symmetry.space_group_name_H-M   'P 1'
#
loop_
_entity.id
_entity.type
_entity.pdbx_description
1 polymer ?
#
loop_
_entity_poly.entity_id
_entity_poly.type
_entity_poly.pdbx_seq_one_letter_code
_entity_poly.pdbx_strand_id
1 'polypeptide(L)'
;GARSRRLVGDPFTLGVASGDPTPDGVVLWTRLALDPLAEDGHAAMPTRDVPVRWELATDARMRNVVRRGTTTARHTSAHAVHVLLRGLEPGREYHYRFRTGAHVSPLGRTRTAPAHRSAVPFTLAVASCAQYEHGWFTAYRRLAQDQPDLVLHLGDYFYEYQARDYLAPGGNVRDHAGPETTTLAGYRQRHAQYKADPDLQAAHAVAPWIPVWDDHELDNNWADETPEDDQTRPAFLARRRAAFQAYYENMPLRPTSTPRGIDLQLYRRLRWGRLATFHMLDTRQYR
;
A
#
# COMPACT_ATOMS: atom_id res chain seq x y z
N GLY A 1 10.97 3.51 -32.32
CA GLY A 1 12.33 4.02 -32.05
C GLY A 1 12.49 4.37 -30.57
N ALA A 2 13.69 4.26 -30.00
CA ALA A 2 13.97 4.30 -28.55
C ALA A 2 13.38 5.47 -27.73
N ARG A 3 12.91 6.54 -28.38
CA ARG A 3 12.14 7.64 -27.75
C ARG A 3 10.75 7.23 -27.24
N SER A 4 10.07 6.24 -27.85
CA SER A 4 8.74 5.78 -27.37
C SER A 4 8.79 4.84 -26.16
N ARG A 5 9.99 4.46 -25.70
CA ARG A 5 10.20 3.57 -24.54
C ARG A 5 10.48 4.30 -23.23
N ARG A 6 10.78 5.61 -23.27
CA ARG A 6 11.03 6.40 -22.07
C ARG A 6 9.71 6.93 -21.51
N LEU A 7 9.61 6.94 -20.18
CA LEU A 7 8.53 7.62 -19.49
C LEU A 7 8.76 9.14 -19.60
N VAL A 8 7.67 9.91 -19.66
CA VAL A 8 7.71 11.36 -19.92
C VAL A 8 7.86 12.21 -18.65
N GLY A 9 7.78 11.58 -17.47
CA GLY A 9 7.90 12.22 -16.16
C GLY A 9 8.33 11.23 -15.08
N ASP A 10 8.49 11.71 -13.86
CA ASP A 10 8.77 10.85 -12.70
C ASP A 10 7.55 9.97 -12.38
N PRO A 11 7.66 8.63 -12.45
CA PRO A 11 6.54 7.75 -12.17
C PRO A 11 6.39 7.40 -10.67
N PHE A 12 7.30 7.82 -9.79
CA PHE A 12 7.26 7.46 -8.36
C PHE A 12 6.41 8.43 -7.53
N THR A 13 5.31 8.91 -8.11
CA THR A 13 4.39 9.89 -7.53
C THR A 13 3.56 9.36 -6.36
N LEU A 14 3.52 8.04 -6.17
CA LEU A 14 2.85 7.35 -5.05
C LEU A 14 3.83 6.88 -3.96
N GLY A 15 5.09 7.29 -4.07
CA GLY A 15 6.14 6.93 -3.13
C GLY A 15 6.51 5.45 -3.15
N VAL A 16 6.97 4.98 -1.99
CA VAL A 16 7.42 3.61 -1.75
C VAL A 16 6.89 3.13 -0.40
N ALA A 17 6.74 1.83 -0.24
CA ALA A 17 6.33 1.22 1.02
C ALA A 17 7.06 -0.11 1.24
N SER A 18 7.08 -0.58 2.48
CA SER A 18 7.49 -1.93 2.81
C SER A 18 6.50 -2.56 3.78
N GLY A 19 6.48 -3.87 3.88
CA GLY A 19 5.49 -4.54 4.71
C GLY A 19 5.69 -6.02 4.90
N ASP A 20 4.81 -6.60 5.72
CA ASP A 20 4.81 -8.00 6.12
C ASP A 20 6.20 -8.53 6.51
N PRO A 21 6.90 -7.92 7.48
CA PRO A 21 8.26 -8.32 7.83
C PRO A 21 8.31 -9.71 8.48
N THR A 22 9.26 -10.54 8.06
CA THR A 22 9.65 -11.80 8.72
C THR A 22 11.07 -11.66 9.28
N PRO A 23 11.54 -12.60 10.11
CA PRO A 23 12.92 -12.56 10.59
C PRO A 23 13.97 -12.57 9.51
N ASP A 24 13.65 -13.08 8.32
CA ASP A 24 14.58 -13.20 7.21
C ASP A 24 14.18 -12.38 5.99
N GLY A 25 13.15 -11.53 6.07
CA GLY A 25 12.55 -10.98 4.86
C GLY A 25 11.55 -9.87 5.06
N VAL A 26 11.19 -9.23 3.96
CA VAL A 26 10.23 -8.14 3.90
C VAL A 26 9.69 -8.01 2.47
N VAL A 27 8.51 -7.43 2.31
CA VAL A 27 7.99 -6.99 1.00
C VAL A 27 8.43 -5.55 0.77
N LEU A 28 8.97 -5.24 -0.41
CA LEU A 28 9.13 -3.87 -0.89
C LEU A 28 8.06 -3.59 -1.94
N TRP A 29 7.50 -2.38 -1.91
CA TRP A 29 6.41 -1.97 -2.77
C TRP A 29 6.63 -0.58 -3.38
N THR A 30 6.18 -0.42 -4.61
CA THR A 30 5.91 0.88 -5.25
C THR A 30 4.92 0.66 -6.40
N ARG A 31 4.34 1.72 -6.95
CA ARG A 31 3.52 1.67 -8.17
C ARG A 31 3.92 2.83 -9.07
N LEU A 32 4.14 2.52 -10.35
CA LEU A 32 4.47 3.54 -11.33
C LEU A 32 3.20 4.28 -11.75
N ALA A 33 3.18 5.60 -11.60
CA ALA A 33 2.06 6.47 -11.92
C ALA A 33 2.59 7.83 -12.41
N LEU A 34 2.30 8.21 -13.65
CA LEU A 34 2.68 9.51 -14.21
C LEU A 34 1.65 10.58 -13.86
N ASP A 35 0.37 10.20 -13.93
CA ASP A 35 -0.76 10.99 -13.47
C ASP A 35 -1.62 10.13 -12.54
N PRO A 36 -1.37 10.17 -11.22
CA PRO A 36 -2.09 9.37 -10.23
C PRO A 36 -3.61 9.38 -10.33
N LEU A 37 -4.19 10.49 -10.80
CA LEU A 37 -5.64 10.72 -10.78
C LEU A 37 -6.30 10.44 -12.13
N ALA A 38 -5.59 9.87 -13.11
CA ALA A 38 -6.21 9.48 -14.38
C ALA A 38 -7.37 8.48 -14.14
N GLU A 39 -8.52 8.76 -14.75
CA GLU A 39 -9.78 8.03 -14.54
C GLU A 39 -9.75 6.59 -15.06
N ASP A 40 -8.79 6.25 -15.93
CA ASP A 40 -8.60 4.90 -16.45
C ASP A 40 -8.04 3.91 -15.39
N GLY A 41 -7.59 4.42 -14.24
CA GLY A 41 -6.93 3.65 -13.19
C GLY A 41 -5.53 3.17 -13.55
N HIS A 42 -4.98 3.54 -14.72
CA HIS A 42 -3.63 3.20 -15.17
C HIS A 42 -2.64 4.38 -15.04
N ALA A 43 -3.11 5.51 -14.52
CA ALA A 43 -2.28 6.64 -14.11
C ALA A 43 -1.39 7.21 -15.23
N ALA A 44 -1.96 7.29 -16.44
CA ALA A 44 -1.29 7.68 -17.68
C ALA A 44 -0.03 6.86 -18.03
N MET A 45 0.11 5.66 -17.45
CA MET A 45 1.18 4.75 -17.81
C MET A 45 0.94 4.11 -19.19
N PRO A 46 1.99 3.83 -19.97
CA PRO A 46 1.82 3.22 -21.28
C PRO A 46 1.24 1.79 -21.17
N THR A 47 0.51 1.37 -22.19
CA THR A 47 -0.09 0.02 -22.34
C THR A 47 0.96 -1.06 -22.64
N ARG A 48 1.96 -1.18 -21.78
CA ARG A 48 3.06 -2.15 -21.85
C ARG A 48 3.70 -2.35 -20.49
N ASP A 49 4.39 -3.47 -20.34
CA ASP A 49 5.19 -3.74 -19.15
C ASP A 49 6.42 -2.81 -19.07
N VAL A 50 6.82 -2.50 -17.84
CA VAL A 50 7.96 -1.61 -17.54
C VAL A 50 8.93 -2.30 -16.58
N PRO A 51 10.22 -2.49 -16.94
CA PRO A 51 11.20 -3.02 -16.02
C PRO A 51 11.52 -2.01 -14.91
N VAL A 52 11.60 -2.51 -13.68
CA VAL A 52 11.92 -1.74 -12.47
C VAL A 52 13.06 -2.44 -11.74
N ARG A 53 14.19 -1.74 -11.61
CA ARG A 53 15.30 -2.17 -10.76
C ARG A 53 15.01 -1.81 -9.32
N TRP A 54 15.48 -2.63 -8.40
CA TRP A 54 15.39 -2.37 -6.97
C TRP A 54 16.74 -2.66 -6.31
N GLU A 55 17.04 -1.93 -5.24
CA GLU A 55 18.25 -2.07 -4.44
C GLU A 55 17.88 -2.06 -2.96
N LEU A 56 18.56 -2.88 -2.16
CA LEU A 56 18.52 -2.89 -0.70
C LEU A 56 19.94 -2.66 -0.18
N ALA A 57 20.11 -1.69 0.72
CA ALA A 57 21.38 -1.33 1.33
C ALA A 57 21.29 -1.30 2.85
N THR A 58 22.44 -1.34 3.51
CA THR A 58 22.54 -1.25 4.98
C THR A 58 22.79 0.18 5.47
N ASP A 59 22.80 1.17 4.57
CA ASP A 59 22.96 2.58 4.90
C ASP A 59 22.11 3.47 3.98
N ALA A 60 21.65 4.61 4.52
CA ALA A 60 20.77 5.54 3.81
C ALA A 60 21.43 6.22 2.60
N ARG A 61 22.77 6.25 2.53
CA ARG A 61 23.50 6.81 1.38
C ARG A 61 23.63 5.80 0.24
N MET A 62 23.09 4.60 0.39
CA MET A 62 23.11 3.51 -0.59
C MET A 62 24.54 3.12 -1.01
N ARG A 63 25.52 3.22 -0.10
CA ARG A 63 26.93 2.85 -0.39
C ARG A 63 27.13 1.33 -0.31
N ASN A 64 26.46 0.68 0.65
CA ASN A 64 26.57 -0.75 0.92
C ASN A 64 25.33 -1.50 0.45
N VAL A 65 25.19 -1.68 -0.87
CA VAL A 65 24.08 -2.45 -1.46
C VAL A 65 24.29 -3.95 -1.24
N VAL A 66 23.42 -4.57 -0.43
CA VAL A 66 23.49 -6.00 -0.04
C VAL A 66 22.61 -6.90 -0.89
N ARG A 67 21.58 -6.36 -1.53
CA ARG A 67 20.73 -7.06 -2.51
C ARG A 67 20.31 -6.09 -3.60
N ARG A 68 20.12 -6.61 -4.82
CA ARG A 68 19.54 -5.86 -5.93
C ARG A 68 18.88 -6.81 -6.91
N GLY A 69 18.00 -6.31 -7.75
CA GLY A 69 17.39 -7.09 -8.81
C GLY A 69 16.59 -6.24 -9.77
N THR A 70 15.91 -6.91 -10.70
CA THR A 70 14.94 -6.30 -11.61
C THR A 70 13.65 -7.09 -11.50
N THR A 71 12.53 -6.39 -11.46
CA THR A 71 11.18 -6.94 -11.58
C THR A 71 10.43 -6.21 -12.69
N THR A 72 9.30 -6.73 -13.10
CA THR A 72 8.48 -6.17 -14.18
C THR A 72 7.21 -5.60 -13.58
N ALA A 73 7.04 -4.27 -13.66
CA ALA A 73 5.77 -3.60 -13.38
C ALA A 73 4.83 -3.87 -14.56
N ARG A 74 3.80 -4.69 -14.34
CA ARG A 74 2.89 -5.14 -15.40
C ARG A 74 1.75 -4.17 -15.61
N HIS A 75 1.40 -3.93 -16.87
CA HIS A 75 0.24 -3.08 -17.18
C HIS A 75 -1.06 -3.63 -16.57
N THR A 76 -1.25 -4.96 -16.59
CA THR A 76 -2.44 -5.64 -16.06
C THR A 76 -2.67 -5.41 -14.57
N SER A 77 -1.62 -5.07 -13.82
CA SER A 77 -1.67 -4.79 -12.38
C SER A 77 -1.41 -3.30 -12.08
N ALA A 78 -1.82 -2.42 -12.99
CA ALA A 78 -1.61 -0.97 -12.92
C ALA A 78 -0.17 -0.55 -12.57
N HIS A 79 0.80 -1.31 -13.09
CA HIS A 79 2.23 -1.14 -12.86
C HIS A 79 2.65 -1.11 -11.38
N ALA A 80 1.88 -1.80 -10.52
CA ALA A 80 2.29 -2.13 -9.17
C ALA A 80 3.52 -3.06 -9.17
N VAL A 81 4.37 -2.90 -8.17
CA VAL A 81 5.58 -3.68 -7.96
C VAL A 81 5.57 -4.22 -6.54
N HIS A 82 5.72 -5.54 -6.44
CA HIS A 82 5.97 -6.24 -5.17
C HIS A 82 7.27 -7.03 -5.29
N VAL A 83 8.21 -6.79 -4.38
CA VAL A 83 9.47 -7.52 -4.28
C VAL A 83 9.51 -8.24 -2.95
N LEU A 84 9.40 -9.57 -2.98
CA LEU A 84 9.55 -10.40 -1.79
C LEU A 84 11.03 -10.70 -1.56
N LEU A 85 11.59 -10.19 -0.46
CA LEU A 85 12.96 -10.48 -0.03
C LEU A 85 12.99 -11.57 1.03
N ARG A 86 14.04 -12.41 0.97
CA ARG A 86 14.32 -13.51 1.90
C ARG A 86 15.83 -13.63 2.17
N GLY A 87 16.18 -14.36 3.23
CA GLY A 87 17.57 -14.57 3.65
C GLY A 87 18.30 -13.29 4.07
N LEU A 88 17.56 -12.32 4.60
CA LEU A 88 18.09 -11.13 5.27
C LEU A 88 18.41 -11.45 6.74
N GLU A 89 19.17 -10.56 7.39
CA GLU A 89 19.45 -10.71 8.81
C GLU A 89 18.24 -10.27 9.66
N PRO A 90 17.96 -10.96 10.78
CA PRO A 90 16.83 -10.64 11.64
C PRO A 90 17.02 -9.36 12.46
N GLY A 91 15.93 -8.66 12.71
CA GLY A 91 15.88 -7.44 13.54
C GLY A 91 16.68 -6.27 12.96
N ARG A 92 17.05 -6.32 11.68
CA ARG A 92 17.99 -5.40 11.04
C ARG A 92 17.25 -4.37 10.18
N GLU A 93 17.69 -3.13 10.31
CA GLU A 93 17.27 -2.03 9.46
C GLU A 93 17.97 -2.09 8.10
N TYR A 94 17.22 -1.76 7.05
CA TYR A 94 17.70 -1.62 5.69
C TYR A 94 17.09 -0.39 5.04
N HIS A 95 17.76 0.12 4.01
CA HIS A 95 17.25 1.15 3.12
C HIS A 95 17.03 0.58 1.72
N TYR A 96 16.03 1.06 1.01
CA TYR A 96 15.71 0.57 -0.33
C TYR A 96 15.28 1.70 -1.26
N ARG A 97 15.43 1.45 -2.55
CA ARG A 97 14.90 2.33 -3.60
C ARG A 97 14.60 1.53 -4.86
N PHE A 98 13.79 2.11 -5.72
CA PHE A 98 13.47 1.62 -7.05
C PHE A 98 14.04 2.55 -8.12
N ARG A 99 14.26 2.01 -9.32
CA ARG A 99 14.71 2.78 -10.48
C ARG A 99 14.09 2.23 -11.75
N THR A 100 13.48 3.09 -12.55
CA THR A 100 13.06 2.77 -13.91
C THR A 100 13.52 3.86 -14.88
N GLY A 101 14.16 3.46 -15.98
CA GLY A 101 14.84 4.40 -16.86
C GLY A 101 15.82 5.31 -16.10
N ALA A 102 15.59 6.62 -16.20
CA ALA A 102 16.36 7.66 -15.51
C ALA A 102 15.83 8.00 -14.10
N HIS A 103 14.59 7.61 -13.77
CA HIS A 103 13.90 8.01 -12.54
C HIS A 103 14.28 7.09 -11.38
N VAL A 104 14.42 7.66 -10.20
CA VAL A 104 14.74 6.97 -8.95
C VAL A 104 13.65 7.34 -7.95
N SER A 105 13.11 6.33 -7.27
CA SER A 105 12.09 6.57 -6.24
C SER A 105 12.67 7.34 -5.05
N PRO A 106 11.80 7.90 -4.18
CA PRO A 106 12.19 8.22 -2.82
C PRO A 106 12.88 7.03 -2.13
N LEU A 107 13.76 7.33 -1.17
CA LEU A 107 14.42 6.32 -0.35
C LEU A 107 13.44 5.84 0.72
N GLY A 108 13.25 4.53 0.82
CA GLY A 108 12.53 3.90 1.92
C GLY A 108 13.48 3.31 2.96
N ARG A 109 13.01 3.24 4.20
CA ARG A 109 13.59 2.53 5.34
C ARG A 109 12.66 1.37 5.69
N THR A 110 13.24 0.21 6.00
CA THR A 110 12.49 -0.97 6.37
C THR A 110 13.24 -1.75 7.44
N ARG A 111 12.58 -2.72 8.07
CA ARG A 111 13.17 -3.56 9.11
C ARG A 111 12.65 -4.99 9.02
N THR A 112 13.53 -5.97 9.19
CA THR A 112 13.13 -7.37 9.39
C THR A 112 12.66 -7.58 10.82
N ALA A 113 11.73 -8.51 11.03
CA ALA A 113 11.31 -8.85 12.38
C ALA A 113 12.50 -9.41 13.19
N PRO A 114 12.54 -9.26 14.52
CA PRO A 114 13.57 -9.91 15.34
C PRO A 114 13.52 -11.43 15.22
N ALA A 115 14.66 -12.09 15.45
CA ALA A 115 14.72 -13.55 15.50
C ALA A 115 13.72 -14.10 16.53
N HIS A 116 13.09 -15.25 16.26
CA HIS A 116 11.98 -15.79 17.07
C HIS A 116 12.27 -15.95 18.58
N ARG A 117 13.55 -16.09 18.97
CA ARG A 117 13.97 -16.22 20.37
C ARG A 117 14.38 -14.89 21.02
N SER A 118 14.48 -13.81 20.23
CA SER A 118 14.86 -12.48 20.69
C SER A 118 13.73 -11.79 21.44
N ALA A 119 14.04 -11.01 22.47
CA ALA A 119 13.11 -10.15 23.18
C ALA A 119 13.69 -8.73 23.22
N VAL A 120 13.58 -8.02 22.09
CA VAL A 120 14.06 -6.63 21.97
C VAL A 120 12.87 -5.67 22.07
N PRO A 121 13.03 -4.53 22.78
CA PRO A 121 12.03 -3.47 22.75
C PRO A 121 11.87 -2.94 21.32
N PHE A 122 10.69 -2.41 21.00
CA PHE A 122 10.40 -1.79 19.72
C PHE A 122 9.30 -0.74 19.88
N THR A 123 9.24 0.18 18.94
CA THR A 123 8.19 1.21 18.85
C THR A 123 7.15 0.80 17.82
N LEU A 124 5.89 0.75 18.24
CA LEU A 124 4.74 0.46 17.40
C LEU A 124 3.94 1.75 17.16
N ALA A 125 3.57 2.00 15.91
CA ALA A 125 2.51 2.97 15.58
C ALA A 125 1.27 2.23 15.06
N VAL A 126 0.09 2.77 15.37
CA VAL A 126 -1.20 2.23 14.94
C VAL A 126 -2.04 3.35 14.35
N ALA A 127 -2.66 3.10 13.21
CA ALA A 127 -3.54 4.04 12.52
C ALA A 127 -4.75 3.34 11.91
N SER A 128 -5.84 4.09 11.71
CA SER A 128 -7.04 3.71 10.95
C SER A 128 -7.79 4.98 10.57
N CYS A 129 -8.85 4.85 9.77
CA CYS A 129 -9.85 5.89 9.50
C CYS A 129 -9.23 7.20 8.99
N ALA A 130 -8.68 7.15 7.78
CA ALA A 130 -7.94 8.25 7.19
C ALA A 130 -8.74 9.04 6.14
N GLN A 131 -10.03 9.36 6.39
CA GLN A 131 -10.89 10.07 5.42
C GLN A 131 -10.19 11.32 4.87
N TYR A 132 -9.84 11.27 3.57
CA TYR A 132 -9.06 12.31 2.89
C TYR A 132 -9.69 13.71 2.95
N GLU A 133 -10.97 13.81 2.66
CA GLU A 133 -11.74 15.05 2.63
C GLU A 133 -11.87 15.73 4.01
N HIS A 134 -11.80 14.96 5.10
CA HIS A 134 -12.05 15.44 6.47
C HIS A 134 -10.87 16.20 7.08
N GLY A 135 -9.67 16.12 6.50
CA GLY A 135 -8.52 16.82 7.04
C GLY A 135 -7.22 16.48 6.35
N TRP A 136 -6.18 17.23 6.68
CA TRP A 136 -4.82 16.98 6.21
C TRP A 136 -4.18 15.85 7.01
N PHE A 137 -3.31 15.07 6.37
CA PHE A 137 -2.63 13.90 6.93
C PHE A 137 -1.46 14.23 7.87
N THR A 138 -1.59 15.31 8.64
CA THR A 138 -0.58 15.77 9.61
C THR A 138 -0.23 14.71 10.66
N ALA A 139 -1.15 13.81 11.01
CA ALA A 139 -0.87 12.68 11.88
C ALA A 139 0.18 11.72 11.27
N TYR A 140 0.13 11.47 9.96
CA TYR A 140 1.11 10.65 9.26
C TYR A 140 2.49 11.32 9.21
N ARG A 141 2.55 12.66 9.10
CA ARG A 141 3.81 13.40 9.28
C ARG A 141 4.42 13.15 10.64
N ARG A 142 3.61 13.20 11.70
CA ARG A 142 4.09 12.94 13.06
C ARG A 142 4.55 11.49 13.23
N LEU A 143 3.77 10.53 12.73
CA LEU A 143 4.15 9.11 12.68
C LEU A 143 5.52 8.93 12.01
N ALA A 144 5.76 9.62 10.89
CA ALA A 144 7.03 9.54 10.19
C ALA A 144 8.21 10.09 11.01
N GLN A 145 7.99 11.17 11.75
CA GLN A 145 9.00 11.79 12.63
C GLN A 145 9.37 10.92 13.83
N ASP A 146 8.42 10.15 14.37
CA ASP A 146 8.65 9.24 15.49
C ASP A 146 9.46 7.99 15.07
N GLN A 147 9.62 7.74 13.76
CA GLN A 147 10.40 6.63 13.18
C GLN A 147 10.14 5.24 13.81
N PRO A 148 8.88 4.77 13.86
CA PRO A 148 8.54 3.50 14.50
C PRO A 148 9.25 2.32 13.86
N ASP A 149 9.37 1.21 14.59
CA ASP A 149 9.93 -0.05 14.06
C ASP A 149 8.92 -0.81 13.21
N LEU A 150 7.62 -0.58 13.45
CA LEU A 150 6.50 -1.26 12.82
C LEU A 150 5.24 -0.39 12.86
N VAL A 151 4.46 -0.41 11.78
CA VAL A 151 3.16 0.27 11.70
C VAL A 151 2.05 -0.75 11.48
N LEU A 152 0.97 -0.67 12.25
CA LEU A 152 -0.29 -1.38 11.98
C LEU A 152 -1.29 -0.39 11.39
N HIS A 153 -1.94 -0.77 10.28
CA HIS A 153 -3.10 -0.05 9.77
C HIS A 153 -4.33 -0.95 9.90
N LEU A 154 -5.35 -0.48 10.61
CA LEU A 154 -6.48 -1.29 11.08
C LEU A 154 -7.78 -1.01 10.30
N GLY A 155 -7.67 -0.80 8.99
CA GLY A 155 -8.81 -0.47 8.14
C GLY A 155 -9.09 1.01 7.94
N ASP A 156 -9.99 1.29 7.00
CA ASP A 156 -10.34 2.62 6.51
C ASP A 156 -9.11 3.44 6.07
N TYR A 157 -8.20 2.77 5.37
CA TYR A 157 -7.06 3.38 4.71
C TYR A 157 -7.51 4.42 3.68
N PHE A 158 -8.65 4.13 3.03
CA PHE A 158 -9.39 5.08 2.24
C PHE A 158 -10.89 4.89 2.43
N TYR A 159 -11.66 5.87 1.93
CA TYR A 159 -13.12 5.85 1.83
C TYR A 159 -13.52 5.90 0.35
N GLU A 160 -14.60 5.21 0.01
CA GLU A 160 -15.17 4.91 -1.32
C GLU A 160 -16.02 6.03 -1.92
N TYR A 161 -16.56 6.91 -1.06
CA TYR A 161 -17.57 7.93 -1.41
C TYR A 161 -17.18 8.87 -2.55
N GLN A 162 -18.15 9.47 -3.23
CA GLN A 162 -17.87 10.65 -4.05
C GLN A 162 -17.74 11.90 -3.19
N ALA A 163 -17.26 12.99 -3.79
CA ALA A 163 -17.12 14.25 -3.07
C ALA A 163 -18.46 14.73 -2.48
N ARG A 164 -18.39 15.28 -1.26
CA ARG A 164 -19.50 15.90 -0.52
C ARG A 164 -20.60 14.94 -0.03
N ASP A 165 -20.34 13.63 -0.05
CA ASP A 165 -21.28 12.61 0.40
C ASP A 165 -21.13 12.36 1.92
N TYR A 166 -19.91 12.12 2.39
CA TYR A 166 -19.60 11.99 3.81
C TYR A 166 -18.96 13.27 4.37
N LEU A 167 -19.76 14.12 5.01
CA LEU A 167 -19.36 15.44 5.48
C LEU A 167 -18.84 15.43 6.93
N ALA A 168 -17.63 15.96 7.14
CA ALA A 168 -17.13 16.25 8.48
C ALA A 168 -17.93 17.38 9.15
N PRO A 169 -18.02 17.40 10.50
CA PRO A 169 -18.49 18.58 11.22
C PRO A 169 -17.66 19.82 10.85
N GLY A 170 -18.30 20.83 10.25
CA GLY A 170 -17.62 22.03 9.76
C GLY A 170 -17.26 22.01 8.26
N GLY A 171 -17.55 20.92 7.55
CA GLY A 171 -17.36 20.77 6.10
C GLY A 171 -16.03 20.11 5.72
N ASN A 172 -16.01 19.58 4.51
CA ASN A 172 -14.82 18.93 3.94
C ASN A 172 -13.83 19.98 3.41
N VAL A 173 -12.54 19.77 3.66
CA VAL A 173 -11.45 20.69 3.28
C VAL A 173 -10.69 20.24 2.04
N ARG A 174 -10.98 19.03 1.56
CA ARG A 174 -10.51 18.44 0.29
C ARG A 174 -11.68 17.68 -0.32
N ASP A 175 -11.57 17.33 -1.61
CA ASP A 175 -12.60 16.57 -2.31
C ASP A 175 -12.04 15.23 -2.81
N HIS A 176 -12.84 14.16 -2.76
CA HIS A 176 -12.55 12.94 -3.49
C HIS A 176 -12.63 13.15 -5.01
N ALA A 177 -11.72 12.50 -5.73
CA ALA A 177 -11.77 12.45 -7.18
C ALA A 177 -12.75 11.39 -7.66
N GLY A 178 -13.50 11.72 -8.71
CA GLY A 178 -14.44 10.81 -9.36
C GLY A 178 -15.72 10.53 -8.57
N PRO A 179 -16.58 9.65 -9.10
CA PRO A 179 -17.77 9.17 -8.40
C PRO A 179 -17.38 8.18 -7.28
N GLU A 180 -18.37 7.62 -6.62
CA GLU A 180 -18.18 6.53 -5.68
C GLU A 180 -17.47 5.33 -6.34
N THR A 181 -16.53 4.71 -5.64
CA THR A 181 -15.69 3.65 -6.20
C THR A 181 -16.46 2.33 -6.33
N THR A 182 -16.89 2.01 -7.55
CA THR A 182 -17.56 0.73 -7.86
C THR A 182 -16.78 -0.13 -8.87
N THR A 183 -15.81 0.47 -9.56
CA THR A 183 -15.02 -0.20 -10.62
C THR A 183 -13.54 -0.31 -10.24
N LEU A 184 -12.82 -1.23 -10.88
CA LEU A 184 -11.37 -1.38 -10.64
C LEU A 184 -10.60 -0.09 -10.93
N ALA A 185 -11.00 0.65 -11.96
CA ALA A 185 -10.40 1.94 -12.29
C ALA A 185 -10.63 2.96 -11.17
N GLY A 186 -11.86 3.05 -10.66
CA GLY A 186 -12.22 3.92 -9.53
C GLY A 186 -11.43 3.59 -8.26
N TYR A 187 -11.34 2.32 -7.85
CA TYR A 187 -10.54 1.94 -6.69
C TYR A 187 -9.05 2.22 -6.87
N ARG A 188 -8.50 2.01 -8.09
CA ARG A 188 -7.11 2.34 -8.40
C ARG A 188 -6.84 3.85 -8.32
N GLN A 189 -7.77 4.68 -8.78
CA GLN A 189 -7.72 6.14 -8.69
C GLN A 189 -7.83 6.60 -7.23
N ARG A 190 -8.74 6.01 -6.44
CA ARG A 190 -8.94 6.33 -5.03
C ARG A 190 -7.72 6.02 -4.17
N HIS A 191 -7.15 4.82 -4.33
CA HIS A 191 -5.87 4.48 -3.70
C HIS A 191 -4.76 5.46 -4.08
N ALA A 192 -4.70 5.85 -5.36
CA ALA A 192 -3.69 6.78 -5.84
C ALA A 192 -3.89 8.19 -5.26
N GLN A 193 -5.13 8.67 -5.11
CA GLN A 193 -5.43 9.95 -4.47
C GLN A 193 -4.91 10.01 -3.03
N TYR A 194 -5.19 8.98 -2.24
CA TYR A 194 -4.74 8.91 -0.85
C TYR A 194 -3.22 8.79 -0.78
N LYS A 195 -2.61 7.92 -1.60
CA LYS A 195 -1.16 7.71 -1.62
C LYS A 195 -0.36 8.84 -2.24
N ALA A 196 -0.98 9.75 -2.99
CA ALA A 196 -0.33 10.95 -3.49
C ALA A 196 -0.06 11.98 -2.37
N ASP A 197 -0.69 11.82 -1.19
CA ASP A 197 -0.45 12.70 -0.05
C ASP A 197 0.99 12.54 0.48
N PRO A 198 1.77 13.63 0.56
CA PRO A 198 3.19 13.58 0.93
C PRO A 198 3.42 13.11 2.37
N ASP A 199 2.49 13.39 3.30
CA ASP A 199 2.63 12.97 4.69
C ASP A 199 2.39 11.45 4.82
N LEU A 200 1.43 10.90 4.05
CA LEU A 200 1.23 9.45 3.96
C LEU A 200 2.40 8.73 3.28
N GLN A 201 2.98 9.31 2.22
CA GLN A 201 4.20 8.77 1.61
C GLN A 201 5.37 8.74 2.59
N ALA A 202 5.56 9.81 3.37
CA ALA A 202 6.59 9.86 4.40
C ALA A 202 6.38 8.74 5.44
N ALA A 203 5.15 8.51 5.88
CA ALA A 203 4.83 7.46 6.84
C ALA A 203 5.07 6.04 6.29
N HIS A 204 4.75 5.77 5.02
CA HIS A 204 5.09 4.50 4.35
C HIS A 204 6.59 4.29 4.17
N ALA A 205 7.32 5.37 3.91
CA ALA A 205 8.75 5.30 3.64
C ALA A 205 9.60 5.04 4.88
N VAL A 206 9.10 5.24 6.10
CA VAL A 206 9.93 5.13 7.31
C VAL A 206 9.89 3.77 8.01
N ALA A 207 8.94 2.89 7.75
CA ALA A 207 8.81 1.64 8.50
C ALA A 207 8.06 0.57 7.69
N PRO A 208 8.21 -0.73 8.01
CA PRO A 208 7.34 -1.74 7.45
C PRO A 208 5.92 -1.64 8.02
N TRP A 209 4.91 -1.79 7.16
CA TRP A 209 3.50 -1.78 7.52
C TRP A 209 2.90 -3.18 7.53
N ILE A 210 1.94 -3.42 8.42
CA ILE A 210 1.08 -4.60 8.43
C ILE A 210 -0.37 -4.12 8.32
N PRO A 211 -0.89 -3.95 7.10
CA PRO A 211 -2.26 -3.47 6.92
C PRO A 211 -3.27 -4.62 6.97
N VAL A 212 -4.43 -4.32 7.54
CA VAL A 212 -5.72 -4.97 7.32
C VAL A 212 -6.74 -3.90 6.87
N TRP A 213 -7.79 -4.31 6.17
CA TRP A 213 -8.92 -3.44 5.81
C TRP A 213 -9.96 -3.42 6.93
N ASP A 214 -10.90 -2.49 6.81
CA ASP A 214 -12.24 -2.59 7.39
C ASP A 214 -13.29 -2.43 6.27
N ASP A 215 -14.36 -1.68 6.47
CA ASP A 215 -15.45 -1.61 5.49
C ASP A 215 -15.14 -0.70 4.30
N HIS A 216 -14.60 0.48 4.56
CA HIS A 216 -14.46 1.53 3.55
C HIS A 216 -13.42 1.27 2.45
N GLU A 217 -12.61 0.22 2.58
CA GLU A 217 -11.83 -0.32 1.46
C GLU A 217 -12.69 -0.93 0.33
N LEU A 218 -13.98 -1.14 0.58
CA LEU A 218 -14.94 -1.66 -0.36
C LEU A 218 -16.16 -0.73 -0.42
N ASP A 219 -16.98 -0.77 0.63
CA ASP A 219 -18.34 -0.25 0.65
C ASP A 219 -18.77 -0.20 2.12
N ASN A 220 -19.28 0.92 2.60
CA ASN A 220 -19.59 1.09 4.02
C ASN A 220 -20.40 -0.10 4.59
N ASN A 221 -20.08 -0.48 5.84
CA ASN A 221 -20.79 -1.50 6.61
C ASN A 221 -20.95 -2.91 6.00
N TRP A 222 -20.27 -3.26 4.91
CA TRP A 222 -20.43 -4.57 4.30
C TRP A 222 -20.15 -5.76 5.26
N ALA A 223 -20.84 -6.88 4.99
CA ALA A 223 -20.76 -8.12 5.75
C ALA A 223 -20.69 -9.34 4.83
N ASP A 224 -19.50 -9.91 4.68
CA ASP A 224 -19.18 -10.96 3.72
C ASP A 224 -19.66 -10.61 2.29
N GLU A 225 -20.74 -11.22 1.82
CA GLU A 225 -21.29 -10.99 0.48
C GLU A 225 -22.49 -10.01 0.47
N THR A 226 -22.75 -9.35 1.60
CA THR A 226 -23.91 -8.47 1.81
C THR A 226 -23.48 -7.00 1.81
N PRO A 227 -23.97 -6.16 0.86
CA PRO A 227 -23.78 -4.71 0.90
C PRO A 227 -24.61 -4.06 2.02
N GLU A 228 -24.39 -2.77 2.29
CA GLU A 228 -25.24 -2.03 3.23
C GLU A 228 -26.61 -1.64 2.66
N ASP A 229 -26.71 -1.56 1.33
CA ASP A 229 -27.86 -0.99 0.61
C ASP A 229 -28.50 -2.00 -0.36
N ASP A 230 -29.36 -1.51 -1.26
CA ASP A 230 -30.10 -2.31 -2.22
C ASP A 230 -29.25 -2.78 -3.43
N GLN A 231 -27.92 -2.70 -3.36
CA GLN A 231 -27.03 -3.27 -4.38
C GLN A 231 -27.34 -4.75 -4.61
N THR A 232 -27.52 -5.14 -5.88
CA THR A 232 -27.68 -6.55 -6.21
C THR A 232 -26.40 -7.33 -5.86
N ARG A 233 -26.53 -8.54 -5.31
CA ARG A 233 -25.37 -9.40 -4.98
C ARG A 233 -24.38 -9.55 -6.14
N PRO A 234 -24.77 -9.77 -7.41
CA PRO A 234 -23.81 -9.82 -8.51
C PRO A 234 -22.99 -8.53 -8.71
N ALA A 235 -23.62 -7.35 -8.54
CA ALA A 235 -22.94 -6.06 -8.64
C ALA A 235 -21.96 -5.87 -7.47
N PHE A 236 -22.41 -6.16 -6.25
CA PHE A 236 -21.56 -6.08 -5.06
C PHE A 236 -20.35 -7.02 -5.13
N LEU A 237 -20.54 -8.27 -5.58
CA LEU A 237 -19.44 -9.20 -5.77
C LEU A 237 -18.47 -8.74 -6.87
N ALA A 238 -18.94 -8.07 -7.92
CA ALA A 238 -18.06 -7.47 -8.93
C ALA A 238 -17.25 -6.31 -8.34
N ARG A 239 -17.87 -5.45 -7.53
CA ARG A 239 -17.24 -4.38 -6.75
C ARG A 239 -16.17 -4.93 -5.80
N ARG A 240 -16.45 -6.05 -5.10
CA ARG A 240 -15.49 -6.76 -4.23
C ARG A 240 -14.26 -7.28 -4.96
N ARG A 241 -14.42 -7.86 -6.15
CA ARG A 241 -13.26 -8.26 -6.99
C ARG A 241 -12.40 -7.05 -7.34
N ALA A 242 -13.03 -5.94 -7.71
CA ALA A 242 -12.34 -4.71 -8.08
C ALA A 242 -11.57 -4.09 -6.89
N ALA A 243 -12.23 -3.96 -5.74
CA ALA A 243 -11.64 -3.46 -4.50
C ALA A 243 -10.44 -4.29 -4.06
N PHE A 244 -10.58 -5.62 -3.99
CA PHE A 244 -9.52 -6.50 -3.49
C PHE A 244 -8.31 -6.51 -4.43
N GLN A 245 -8.54 -6.48 -5.74
CA GLN A 245 -7.47 -6.33 -6.72
C GLN A 245 -6.71 -5.02 -6.54
N ALA A 246 -7.42 -3.89 -6.42
CA ALA A 246 -6.79 -2.59 -6.19
C ALA A 246 -6.07 -2.52 -4.83
N TYR A 247 -6.63 -3.13 -3.79
CA TYR A 247 -6.01 -3.19 -2.47
C TYR A 247 -4.67 -3.94 -2.49
N TYR A 248 -4.63 -5.13 -3.11
CA TYR A 248 -3.38 -5.87 -3.29
C TYR A 248 -2.35 -5.07 -4.12
N GLU A 249 -2.79 -4.43 -5.20
CA GLU A 249 -1.93 -3.59 -6.05
C GLU A 249 -1.30 -2.42 -5.29
N ASN A 250 -1.96 -1.91 -4.25
CA ASN A 250 -1.56 -0.70 -3.53
C ASN A 250 -1.02 -0.97 -2.10
N MET A 251 -1.07 -2.19 -1.59
CA MET A 251 -0.53 -2.54 -0.27
C MET A 251 0.74 -3.39 -0.35
N PRO A 252 1.70 -3.22 0.59
CA PRO A 252 2.94 -4.00 0.62
C PRO A 252 2.73 -5.42 1.18
N LEU A 253 1.84 -6.17 0.54
CA LEU A 253 1.43 -7.52 0.94
C LEU A 253 2.29 -8.60 0.27
N ARG A 254 2.36 -9.77 0.92
CA ARG A 254 3.00 -10.95 0.32
C ARG A 254 2.17 -11.54 -0.82
N PRO A 255 2.78 -12.29 -1.76
CA PRO A 255 2.05 -12.97 -2.84
C PRO A 255 0.97 -13.96 -2.37
N THR A 256 1.04 -14.45 -1.14
CA THR A 256 -0.02 -15.27 -0.52
C THR A 256 -1.35 -14.54 -0.41
N SER A 257 -1.33 -13.21 -0.41
CA SER A 257 -2.49 -12.31 -0.40
C SER A 257 -2.86 -11.83 -1.81
N THR A 258 -2.42 -12.52 -2.87
CA THR A 258 -2.94 -12.25 -4.22
C THR A 258 -4.42 -12.65 -4.26
N PRO A 259 -5.33 -11.77 -4.70
CA PRO A 259 -6.76 -12.09 -4.80
C PRO A 259 -7.04 -13.29 -5.72
N ARG A 260 -8.06 -14.06 -5.38
CA ARG A 260 -8.61 -15.17 -6.18
C ARG A 260 -10.13 -15.02 -6.23
N GLY A 261 -10.65 -14.57 -7.38
CA GLY A 261 -12.08 -14.28 -7.49
C GLY A 261 -12.48 -13.17 -6.52
N ILE A 262 -13.46 -13.44 -5.66
CA ILE A 262 -13.95 -12.50 -4.63
C ILE A 262 -13.17 -12.57 -3.31
N ASP A 263 -12.13 -13.40 -3.23
CA ASP A 263 -11.42 -13.66 -1.98
C ASP A 263 -9.98 -13.18 -2.00
N LEU A 264 -9.50 -12.67 -0.87
CA LEU A 264 -8.08 -12.41 -0.64
C LEU A 264 -7.69 -12.89 0.77
N GLN A 265 -6.55 -13.55 0.91
CA GLN A 265 -6.06 -13.99 2.23
C GLN A 265 -5.39 -12.81 2.94
N LEU A 266 -6.14 -12.06 3.76
CA LEU A 266 -5.59 -10.91 4.47
C LEU A 266 -5.22 -11.21 5.92
N TYR A 267 -6.08 -11.95 6.64
CA TYR A 267 -5.78 -12.30 8.03
C TYR A 267 -4.47 -13.11 8.09
N ARG A 268 -3.64 -12.81 9.07
CA ARG A 268 -2.32 -13.44 9.23
C ARG A 268 -1.75 -13.19 10.62
N ARG A 269 -0.82 -14.08 11.01
CA ARG A 269 -0.10 -13.99 12.28
C ARG A 269 1.35 -13.61 12.04
N LEU A 270 1.82 -12.58 12.74
CA LEU A 270 3.22 -12.16 12.74
C LEU A 270 3.80 -12.22 14.15
N ARG A 271 5.08 -12.59 14.26
CA ARG A 271 5.80 -12.66 15.53
C ARG A 271 6.91 -11.63 15.56
N TRP A 272 6.94 -10.83 16.61
CA TRP A 272 8.03 -9.90 16.88
C TRP A 272 8.92 -10.47 17.98
N GLY A 273 9.81 -11.37 17.58
CA GLY A 273 10.59 -12.18 18.51
C GLY A 273 9.71 -12.99 19.48
N ARG A 274 9.99 -12.86 20.78
CA ARG A 274 9.22 -13.39 21.92
C ARG A 274 8.31 -12.34 22.57
N LEU A 275 8.45 -11.06 22.21
CA LEU A 275 7.80 -9.96 22.93
C LEU A 275 6.33 -9.84 22.55
N ALA A 276 6.01 -9.94 21.27
CA ALA A 276 4.64 -9.80 20.78
C ALA A 276 4.32 -10.81 19.67
N THR A 277 3.07 -11.25 19.64
CA THR A 277 2.48 -11.94 18.50
C THR A 277 1.26 -11.15 18.05
N PHE A 278 1.28 -10.68 16.81
CA PHE A 278 0.19 -9.94 16.19
C PHE A 278 -0.72 -10.91 15.47
N HIS A 279 -1.99 -10.93 15.87
CA HIS A 279 -3.07 -11.63 15.17
C HIS A 279 -3.84 -10.57 14.38
N MET A 280 -3.44 -10.36 13.13
CA MET A 280 -4.12 -9.42 12.24
C MET A 280 -5.34 -10.12 11.68
N LEU A 281 -6.52 -9.76 12.18
CA LEU A 281 -7.78 -10.38 11.82
C LEU A 281 -8.38 -9.71 10.59
N ASP A 282 -9.28 -10.44 9.93
CA ASP A 282 -10.17 -9.94 8.90
C ASP A 282 -11.59 -10.21 9.40
N THR A 283 -12.25 -9.14 9.83
CA THR A 283 -13.58 -9.19 10.43
C THR A 283 -14.66 -8.75 9.46
N ARG A 284 -14.35 -8.62 8.16
CA ARG A 284 -15.33 -8.23 7.13
C ARG A 284 -15.58 -9.33 6.12
N GLN A 285 -14.53 -9.98 5.62
CA GLN A 285 -14.66 -10.94 4.53
C GLN A 285 -15.49 -12.19 4.90
N TYR A 286 -15.67 -12.47 6.18
CA TYR A 286 -16.25 -13.74 6.66
C TYR A 286 -17.34 -13.56 7.74
N ARG A 287 -17.85 -12.34 7.93
CA ARG A 287 -18.77 -12.00 9.04
C ARG A 287 -20.24 -12.21 8.69
#